data_AF-X0SCD6-F1
#
_entry.id   AF-X0SCD6-F1
#
_cell.length_a   1.000
_cell.length_b   1.000
_cell.length_c   1.000
_cell.angle_alpha   90.00
_cell.angle_beta   90.00
_cell.angle_gamma   90.00
#
_symmetry.space_group_name_H-M   'P 1'
#
loop_
_entity.id
_entity.type
_entity.pdbx_description
1 polymer ?
#
loop_
_entity_poly.entity_id
_entity_poly.type
_entity_poly.pdbx_seq_one_letter_code
_entity_poly.pdbx_strand_id
1 'polypeptide(L)' 'VISDSVLLADAAATAVGNIVKTRKYVEQGLVYAQKIKGVKGVVIIKDDKMGLWGDINFTVVK' A
#
# COMPACT_ATOMS: atom_id res chain seq x y z
N VAL A 1 -0.50 3.97 -3.36
CA VAL A 1 -1.91 3.61 -3.04
C VAL A 1 -2.76 3.98 -4.24
N ILE A 2 -3.71 3.14 -4.63
CA ILE A 2 -4.64 3.37 -5.74
C ILE A 2 -6.04 3.63 -5.19
N SER A 3 -6.67 4.72 -5.60
CA SER A 3 -8.04 5.09 -5.30
C SER A 3 -8.58 6.02 -6.40
N ASP A 4 -9.89 6.08 -6.58
CA ASP A 4 -10.52 7.08 -7.47
C ASP A 4 -10.46 8.50 -6.87
N SER A 5 -10.22 8.63 -5.57
CA SER A 5 -10.05 9.92 -4.89
C SER A 5 -8.59 10.17 -4.55
N VAL A 6 -8.05 11.28 -5.07
CA VAL A 6 -6.66 11.72 -4.81
C VAL A 6 -6.44 11.98 -3.31
N LEU A 7 -7.38 12.69 -2.67
CA LEU A 7 -7.31 13.01 -1.24
C LEU A 7 -7.28 11.74 -0.38
N LEU A 8 -8.09 10.74 -0.76
CA LEU A 8 -8.10 9.46 -0.06
C LEU A 8 -6.80 8.69 -0.27
N ALA A 9 -6.29 8.64 -1.51
CA ALA A 9 -5.05 7.94 -1.81
C ALA A 9 -3.87 8.49 -0.99
N ASP A 10 -3.76 9.81 -0.87
CA ASP A 10 -2.69 10.49 -0.14
C ASP A 10 -2.79 10.26 1.39
N ALA A 11 -3.99 10.46 1.96
CA ALA A 11 -4.23 10.22 3.38
C ALA A 11 -4.03 8.74 3.77
N ALA A 12 -4.51 7.82 2.93
CA ALA A 12 -4.31 6.39 3.12
C ALA A 12 -2.83 5.99 3.00
N ALA A 13 -2.09 6.56 2.04
CA ALA A 13 -0.65 6.32 1.91
C ALA A 13 0.09 6.79 3.17
N THR A 14 -0.23 7.98 3.68
CA THR A 14 0.33 8.50 4.94
C THR A 14 0.01 7.59 6.12
N ALA A 15 -1.24 7.15 6.28
CA ALA A 15 -1.66 6.27 7.36
C ALA A 15 -0.97 4.89 7.30
N VAL A 16 -0.93 4.26 6.11
CA VAL A 16 -0.26 2.98 5.87
C VAL A 16 1.24 3.10 6.11
N GLY A 17 1.89 4.15 5.58
CA GLY A 17 3.32 4.40 5.76
C GLY A 17 3.69 4.58 7.24
N ASN A 18 2.82 5.18 8.03
CA ASN A 18 3.02 5.31 9.48
C ASN A 18 2.99 3.97 10.22
N ILE A 19 2.29 2.95 9.70
CA ILE A 19 2.27 1.61 10.28
C ILE A 19 3.54 0.82 9.93
N VAL A 20 4.06 0.96 8.70
CA VAL A 20 5.19 0.17 8.19
C VAL A 20 6.53 0.73 8.66
N LYS A 21 6.81 0.61 9.96
CA LYS A 21 8.08 1.07 10.56
C LYS A 21 9.28 0.18 10.21
N THR A 22 9.05 -1.11 9.99
CA THR A 22 10.09 -2.08 9.62
C THR A 22 9.58 -3.01 8.53
N ARG A 23 10.49 -3.71 7.81
CA ARG A 23 10.10 -4.72 6.81
C ARG A 23 9.16 -5.81 7.36
N LYS A 24 9.13 -6.06 8.68
CA LYS A 24 8.22 -7.03 9.31
C LYS A 24 6.76 -6.59 9.24
N TYR A 25 6.49 -5.28 9.16
CA TYR A 25 5.13 -4.72 9.18
C TYR A 25 4.51 -4.52 7.79
N VAL A 26 5.18 -4.95 6.72
CA VAL A 26 4.63 -4.85 5.35
C VAL A 26 3.26 -5.53 5.27
N GLU A 27 3.12 -6.75 5.79
CA GLU A 27 1.86 -7.49 5.78
C GLU A 27 0.76 -6.79 6.60
N GLN A 28 1.10 -6.30 7.79
CA GLN A 28 0.18 -5.51 8.62
C GLN A 28 -0.29 -4.24 7.89
N GLY A 29 0.62 -3.58 7.16
CA GLY A 29 0.28 -2.42 6.33
C GLY A 29 -0.71 -2.76 5.20
N LEU A 30 -0.55 -3.91 4.55
CA LEU A 30 -1.49 -4.40 3.54
C LEU A 30 -2.87 -4.70 4.14
N VAL A 31 -2.92 -5.40 5.27
CA VAL A 31 -4.17 -5.70 5.99
C VAL A 31 -4.86 -4.44 6.48
N TYR A 32 -4.10 -3.41 6.86
CA TYR A 32 -4.67 -2.11 7.22
C TYR A 32 -5.25 -1.40 5.99
N ALA A 33 -4.51 -1.34 4.88
CA ALA A 33 -4.98 -0.71 3.64
C ALA A 33 -6.29 -1.31 3.12
N GLN A 34 -6.46 -2.63 3.25
CA GLN A 34 -7.68 -3.37 2.91
C GLN A 34 -8.94 -2.86 3.63
N LYS A 35 -8.78 -2.31 4.84
CA LYS A 35 -9.90 -1.82 5.66
C LYS A 35 -10.32 -0.40 5.29
N ILE A 36 -9.52 0.30 4.47
CA ILE A 36 -9.80 1.67 4.06
C ILE A 36 -10.75 1.64 2.86
N LYS A 37 -12.03 1.92 3.10
CA LYS A 37 -13.05 1.99 2.03
C LYS A 37 -12.62 3.00 0.96
N GLY A 38 -12.65 2.56 -0.30
CA GLY A 38 -12.27 3.37 -1.46
C GLY A 38 -10.80 3.23 -1.87
N VAL A 39 -9.96 2.54 -1.08
CA VAL A 39 -8.65 2.07 -1.55
C VAL A 39 -8.86 0.81 -2.41
N LYS A 40 -8.39 0.85 -3.65
CA LYS A 40 -8.48 -0.23 -4.63
C LYS A 40 -7.22 -1.11 -4.69
N GLY A 41 -6.09 -0.56 -4.25
CA GLY A 41 -4.84 -1.31 -4.18
C GLY A 41 -3.74 -0.55 -3.47
N VAL A 42 -2.72 -1.27 -3.04
CA VAL A 42 -1.53 -0.71 -2.41
C VAL A 42 -0.30 -1.55 -2.78
N VAL A 43 0.81 -0.86 -2.98
CA VAL A 43 2.15 -1.47 -3.00
C VAL A 43 2.92 -0.85 -1.85
N ILE A 44 3.54 -1.71 -1.04
CA ILE A 44 4.38 -1.33 0.09
C ILE A 44 5.76 -1.91 -0.17
N ILE A 45 6.77 -1.05 -0.17
CA ILE A 45 8.17 -1.43 -0.29
C ILE A 45 8.89 -0.91 0.95
N LYS A 46 9.57 -1.81 1.66
CA LYS A 46 10.40 -1.44 2.80
C LYS A 46 11.63 -2.34 2.84
N ASP A 47 12.79 -1.70 2.69
CA ASP A 47 14.09 -2.34 2.60
C ASP A 47 14.09 -3.38 1.46
N ASP A 48 14.31 -4.66 1.75
CA ASP A 48 14.32 -5.77 0.78
C ASP A 48 12.96 -6.47 0.62
N LYS A 49 11.90 -5.98 1.28
CA LYS A 49 10.57 -6.60 1.22
C LYS A 49 9.58 -5.73 0.44
N MET A 50 8.93 -6.35 -0.54
CA MET A 50 7.78 -5.79 -1.24
C MET A 50 6.51 -6.60 -0.91
N GLY A 51 5.40 -5.91 -0.73
CA GLY A 51 4.07 -6.49 -0.62
C GLY A 51 3.07 -5.68 -1.43
N LEU A 52 2.07 -6.37 -1.99
CA LEU A 52 1.05 -5.76 -2.84
C LEU A 52 -0.32 -6.39 -2.56
N TRP A 53 -1.37 -5.57 -2.70
CA TRP A 53 -2.76 -5.99 -2.59
C TRP A 53 -3.63 -5.16 -3.53
N GLY A 54 -4.69 -5.78 -4.06
CA GLY A 54 -5.72 -5.12 -4.86
C GLY A 54 -5.37 -5.05 -6.35
N ASP A 55 -5.95 -4.06 -7.02
CA ASP A 55 -5.84 -3.87 -8.48
C ASP A 55 -4.48 -3.25 -8.87
N ILE A 56 -3.42 -4.06 -8.75
CA ILE A 56 -2.05 -3.68 -9.11
C ILE A 56 -1.61 -4.50 -10.32
N ASN A 57 -1.33 -3.83 -11.43
CA ASN A 57 -0.63 -4.41 -12.58
C ASN A 57 0.78 -3.81 -12.65
N PHE A 58 1.81 -4.64 -12.82
CA PHE A 58 3.19 -4.18 -12.99
C PHE A 58 3.88 -4.94 -14.12
N THR A 59 4.84 -4.27 -14.77
CA THR A 59 5.72 -4.85 -15.78
C THR A 59 7.16 -4.70 -15.32
N VAL A 60 7.96 -5.73 -15.55
CA VAL A 60 9.41 -5.67 -15.32
C VAL A 60 10.08 -5.15 -16.57
N VAL A 61 10.78 -4.03 -16.44
CA VAL A 61 11.64 -3.49 -17.51
C VAL A 61 13.03 -4.08 -17.33
N LYS A 62 13.61 -4.60 -18.42
CA LYS A 62 14.98 -5.14 -18.46
C LYS A 62 15.99 -4.04 -18.79
#